data_AF-A0A6G7YF09-F1
#
_entry.id   AF-A0A6G7YF09-F1
#
_cell.length_a   1.000
_cell.length_b   1.000
_cell.length_c   1.000
_cell.angle_alpha   90.00
_cell.angle_beta   90.00
_cell.angle_gamma   90.00
#
_symmetry.space_group_name_H-M   'P 1'
#
loop_
_entity.id
_entity.type
_entity.pdbx_description
1 polymer ?
#
loop_
_entity_poly.entity_id
_entity_poly.type
_entity_poly.pdbx_seq_one_letter_code
_entity_poly.pdbx_strand_id
1 'polypeptide(L)'
;MMVYRGSLQDVYIEEGRSAVFVRDQVIVLSEIATAILEATPAIGSVSLTEITRKVVDTYGDPEPPLDATDVTHEHVLELVAHEVLRVDSAAQPQPFTPDSVEALRGALRHLLSHDTKRWQLPRGVTGSQLVSAAERHRVVPTLTNGLDRLLLPAHERARLGAITAQEAATVAVMGAELAELVDALERAGVRVLAFKGLALAVQAHGDVAARGTGDHDLLVSPSELERAYDILQSLGWKATGGFPRPSDSWAWSYFVRTYYELSLARRGHMIDLHWHVGPVRAAFPSFDELWERHQRVRIHDKDIPTLSPYDALAHSASHSAKDHWRWLRGLLDVWLLMQDDATWRAADRPLRHDQLLSLGLAARLFGVPVGVPSVVHDAERLVTTASDAALVWQARPAQIDVTSRIPGVGLLRAAGSLRRAGASEGDLRRQVWLSVVPPTSTTDITTRSACVAIPRVLGRRTKEVLTLWRRAALERLRNGPSV
;
A
#
# COMPACT_ATOMS: atom_id res chain seq x y z
N MET A 1 11.80 0.81 -30.89
CA MET A 1 10.74 0.00 -30.27
C MET A 1 9.67 -0.27 -31.32
N MET A 2 9.43 -1.55 -31.60
CA MET A 2 8.28 -2.00 -32.38
C MET A 2 7.11 -2.32 -31.46
N VAL A 3 5.91 -1.88 -31.84
CA VAL A 3 4.67 -2.00 -31.07
C VAL A 3 3.69 -2.89 -31.84
N TYR A 4 3.04 -3.78 -31.12
CA TYR A 4 2.09 -4.79 -31.59
C TYR A 4 0.80 -4.66 -30.77
N ARG A 5 -0.34 -5.08 -31.33
CA ARG A 5 -1.53 -5.26 -30.48
C ARG A 5 -1.37 -6.43 -29.52
N GLY A 6 -1.91 -6.27 -28.32
CA GLY A 6 -2.05 -7.34 -27.34
C GLY A 6 -3.15 -8.33 -27.71
N SER A 7 -3.42 -9.28 -26.81
CA SER A 7 -4.47 -10.30 -26.98
C SER A 7 -5.83 -9.75 -26.59
N LEU A 8 -6.31 -8.76 -27.34
CA LEU A 8 -7.62 -8.14 -27.14
C LEU A 8 -8.74 -9.12 -27.53
N GLN A 9 -9.69 -9.32 -26.63
CA GLN A 9 -10.87 -10.14 -26.87
C GLN A 9 -11.94 -9.36 -27.62
N ASP A 10 -12.09 -8.07 -27.34
CA ASP A 10 -13.01 -7.15 -28.03
C ASP A 10 -12.53 -5.69 -27.90
N VAL A 11 -12.94 -4.83 -28.83
CA VAL A 11 -12.65 -3.39 -28.83
C VAL A 11 -13.90 -2.62 -29.26
N TYR A 12 -14.39 -1.77 -28.37
CA TYR A 12 -15.49 -0.84 -28.63
C TYR A 12 -14.97 0.60 -28.67
N ILE A 13 -15.46 1.43 -29.59
CA ILE A 13 -15.02 2.83 -29.73
C ILE A 13 -16.26 3.72 -29.81
N GLU A 14 -16.34 4.71 -28.94
CA GLU A 14 -17.42 5.71 -28.90
C GLU A 14 -16.85 7.07 -28.48
N GLU A 15 -17.18 8.12 -29.23
CA GLU A 15 -16.77 9.52 -28.97
C GLU A 15 -15.25 9.73 -28.74
N GLY A 16 -14.39 9.04 -29.49
CA GLY A 16 -12.93 9.20 -29.41
C GLY A 16 -12.26 8.49 -28.23
N ARG A 17 -13.01 7.66 -27.49
CA ARG A 17 -12.49 6.76 -26.45
C ARG A 17 -12.79 5.32 -26.79
N SER A 18 -11.86 4.44 -26.45
CA SER A 18 -12.01 3.01 -26.66
C SER A 18 -12.22 2.29 -25.33
N ALA A 19 -13.13 1.34 -25.30
CA ALA A 19 -13.18 0.31 -24.26
C ALA A 19 -12.62 -0.99 -24.85
N VAL A 20 -11.59 -1.54 -24.24
CA VAL A 20 -10.95 -2.79 -24.66
C VAL A 20 -11.21 -3.89 -23.65
N PHE A 21 -11.46 -5.10 -24.15
CA PHE A 21 -11.64 -6.28 -23.32
C PHE A 21 -10.37 -7.12 -23.32
N VAL A 22 -9.72 -7.25 -22.16
CA VAL A 22 -8.44 -7.96 -21.97
C VAL A 22 -8.52 -8.78 -20.69
N ARG A 23 -8.26 -10.09 -20.78
CA ARG A 23 -8.26 -11.02 -19.63
C ARG A 23 -9.50 -10.91 -18.73
N ASP A 24 -10.68 -10.90 -19.35
CA ASP A 24 -11.95 -10.79 -18.64
C ASP A 24 -12.17 -9.45 -17.90
N GLN A 25 -11.41 -8.41 -18.24
CA GLN A 25 -11.54 -7.05 -17.72
C GLN A 25 -11.84 -6.06 -18.85
N VAL A 26 -12.70 -5.08 -18.57
CA VAL A 26 -12.94 -3.93 -19.46
C VAL A 26 -12.04 -2.78 -19.02
N ILE A 27 -11.22 -2.26 -19.95
CA ILE A 27 -10.36 -1.10 -19.72
C ILE A 27 -10.83 0.02 -20.64
N VAL A 28 -11.17 1.17 -20.05
CA VAL A 28 -11.52 2.38 -20.82
C VAL A 28 -10.25 3.19 -21.02
N LEU A 29 -9.93 3.46 -22.28
CA LEU A 29 -8.72 4.17 -22.69
C LEU A 29 -8.97 5.69 -22.73
N SER A 30 -7.93 6.46 -22.43
CA SER A 30 -7.90 7.90 -22.71
C SER A 30 -7.87 8.16 -24.22
N GLU A 31 -8.16 9.39 -24.64
CA GLU A 31 -8.17 9.77 -26.06
C GLU A 31 -6.80 9.53 -26.74
N ILE A 32 -5.70 9.89 -26.06
CA ILE A 32 -4.34 9.61 -26.55
C ILE A 32 -4.08 8.10 -26.64
N ALA A 33 -4.48 7.33 -25.62
CA ALA A 33 -4.32 5.87 -25.62
C ALA A 33 -5.16 5.20 -26.71
N THR A 34 -6.35 5.73 -27.00
CA THR A 34 -7.18 5.35 -28.14
C THR A 34 -6.48 5.63 -29.46
N ALA A 35 -5.94 6.83 -29.67
CA ALA A 35 -5.21 7.16 -30.88
C ALA A 35 -3.96 6.28 -31.07
N ILE A 36 -3.26 5.94 -29.99
CA ILE A 36 -2.14 4.99 -30.02
C ILE A 36 -2.61 3.58 -30.41
N LEU A 37 -3.74 3.12 -29.86
CA LEU A 37 -4.32 1.82 -30.20
C LEU A 37 -4.81 1.77 -31.65
N GLU A 38 -5.38 2.86 -32.17
CA GLU A 38 -5.79 3.01 -33.58
C GLU A 38 -4.59 3.11 -34.52
N ALA A 39 -3.52 3.78 -34.09
CA ALA A 39 -2.25 3.85 -34.79
C ALA A 39 -1.57 2.47 -34.90
N THR A 40 -1.87 1.56 -33.97
CA THR A 40 -1.30 0.20 -33.93
C THR A 40 -2.17 -0.80 -34.69
N PRO A 41 -1.66 -1.41 -35.78
CA PRO A 41 -2.45 -2.30 -36.62
C PRO A 41 -2.87 -3.57 -35.87
N ALA A 42 -4.07 -4.08 -36.17
CA ALA A 42 -4.58 -5.31 -35.56
C ALA A 42 -3.72 -6.55 -35.87
N ILE A 43 -3.02 -6.55 -37.01
CA ILE A 43 -2.08 -7.59 -37.42
C ILE A 43 -0.77 -6.90 -37.85
N GLY A 44 0.36 -7.34 -37.31
CA GLY A 44 1.68 -6.78 -37.61
C GLY A 44 2.20 -5.87 -36.49
N SER A 45 3.14 -5.00 -36.84
CA SER A 45 3.76 -4.05 -35.91
C SER A 45 3.94 -2.69 -36.53
N VAL A 46 4.01 -1.66 -35.70
CA VAL A 46 4.30 -0.27 -36.07
C VAL A 46 5.45 0.24 -35.22
N SER A 47 6.27 1.14 -35.75
CA SER A 47 7.35 1.73 -34.95
C SER A 47 6.81 2.79 -33.99
N LEU A 48 7.46 2.98 -32.84
CA LEU A 48 7.11 4.07 -31.91
C LEU A 48 7.07 5.43 -32.63
N THR A 49 8.06 5.71 -33.49
CA THR A 49 8.14 6.98 -34.25
C THR A 49 6.91 7.21 -35.15
N GLU A 50 6.36 6.16 -35.75
CA GLU A 50 5.14 6.27 -36.56
C GLU A 50 3.88 6.47 -35.71
N ILE A 51 3.81 5.84 -34.53
CA ILE A 51 2.74 6.10 -33.56
C ILE A 51 2.83 7.55 -33.09
N THR A 52 4.02 8.03 -32.70
CA THR A 52 4.24 9.40 -32.23
C THR A 52 3.77 10.40 -33.27
N ARG A 53 4.14 10.20 -34.54
CA ARG A 53 3.70 11.08 -35.64
C ARG A 53 2.17 11.17 -35.70
N LYS A 54 1.47 10.04 -35.64
CA LYS A 54 -0.01 10.01 -35.65
C LYS A 54 -0.65 10.70 -34.44
N VAL A 55 -0.06 10.53 -33.26
CA VAL A 55 -0.54 11.19 -32.03
C VAL A 55 -0.37 12.71 -32.16
N VAL A 56 0.80 13.18 -32.60
CA VAL A 56 1.08 14.60 -32.84
C VAL A 56 0.19 15.19 -33.94
N ASP A 57 -0.03 14.45 -35.02
CA ASP A 57 -0.95 14.89 -36.10
C ASP A 57 -2.39 15.07 -35.59
N THR A 58 -2.78 14.35 -34.54
CA THR A 58 -4.14 14.37 -33.97
C THR A 58 -4.31 15.41 -32.87
N TYR A 59 -3.33 15.52 -31.96
CA TYR A 59 -3.44 16.35 -30.74
C TYR A 59 -2.47 17.53 -30.67
N GLY A 60 -1.57 17.67 -31.66
CA GLY A 60 -0.47 18.62 -31.64
C GLY A 60 0.72 18.14 -30.81
N ASP A 61 1.81 18.91 -30.86
CA ASP A 61 2.97 18.67 -30.00
C ASP A 61 2.65 18.99 -28.53
N PRO A 62 3.19 18.22 -27.57
CA PRO A 62 3.03 18.52 -26.16
C PRO A 62 3.73 19.84 -25.78
N GLU A 63 3.24 20.51 -24.74
CA GLU A 63 3.86 21.75 -24.27
C GLU A 63 5.30 21.47 -23.74
N PRO A 64 6.29 22.31 -24.11
CA PRO A 64 7.64 22.20 -23.56
C PRO A 64 7.63 22.23 -22.03
N PRO A 65 8.43 21.40 -21.35
CA PRO A 65 9.63 20.72 -21.84
C PRO A 65 9.42 19.28 -22.35
N LEU A 66 8.18 18.84 -22.54
CA LEU A 66 7.88 17.45 -22.90
C LEU A 66 8.25 17.15 -24.37
N ASP A 67 8.83 15.97 -24.62
CA ASP A 67 9.08 15.47 -25.98
C ASP A 67 7.96 14.52 -26.40
N ALA A 68 7.42 14.70 -27.61
CA ALA A 68 6.30 13.91 -28.11
C ALA A 68 6.63 12.40 -28.19
N THR A 69 7.88 12.05 -28.49
CA THR A 69 8.31 10.65 -28.56
C THR A 69 8.33 10.04 -27.17
N ASP A 70 8.82 10.76 -26.18
CA ASP A 70 8.85 10.30 -24.78
C ASP A 70 7.44 10.13 -24.22
N VAL A 71 6.55 11.12 -24.42
CA VAL A 71 5.14 11.03 -23.99
C VAL A 71 4.42 9.86 -24.66
N THR A 72 4.59 9.70 -25.98
CA THR A 72 3.97 8.58 -26.71
C THR A 72 4.53 7.24 -26.22
N HIS A 73 5.83 7.17 -25.96
CA HIS A 73 6.49 5.96 -25.46
C HIS A 73 5.89 5.53 -24.12
N GLU A 74 5.67 6.47 -23.19
CA GLU A 74 5.10 6.18 -21.88
C GLU A 74 3.69 5.63 -21.97
N HIS A 75 2.82 6.25 -22.78
CA HIS A 75 1.48 5.72 -23.02
C HIS A 75 1.49 4.34 -23.69
N VAL A 76 2.43 4.08 -24.61
CA VAL A 76 2.61 2.74 -25.16
C VAL A 76 2.98 1.74 -24.06
N LEU A 77 3.90 2.09 -23.16
CA LEU A 77 4.31 1.20 -22.05
C LEU A 77 3.18 0.96 -21.04
N GLU A 78 2.34 1.97 -20.77
CA GLU A 78 1.13 1.84 -19.94
C GLU A 78 0.16 0.83 -20.56
N LEU A 79 -0.11 0.96 -21.85
CA LEU A 79 -0.93 0.01 -22.60
C LEU A 79 -0.31 -1.40 -22.65
N VAL A 80 1.01 -1.51 -22.65
CA VAL A 80 1.71 -2.80 -22.52
C VAL A 80 1.52 -3.40 -21.13
N ALA A 81 1.58 -2.60 -20.07
CA ALA A 81 1.36 -3.07 -18.69
C ALA A 81 -0.05 -3.63 -18.49
N HIS A 82 -1.04 -3.06 -19.21
CA HIS A 82 -2.42 -3.53 -19.26
C HIS A 82 -2.68 -4.61 -20.32
N GLU A 83 -1.64 -5.07 -21.01
CA GLU A 83 -1.70 -6.07 -22.09
C GLU A 83 -2.59 -5.67 -23.27
N VAL A 84 -2.89 -4.38 -23.39
CA VAL A 84 -3.59 -3.80 -24.52
C VAL A 84 -2.67 -3.78 -25.75
N LEU A 85 -1.40 -3.47 -25.52
CA LEU A 85 -0.32 -3.53 -26.50
C LEU A 85 0.76 -4.51 -26.07
N ARG A 86 1.66 -4.83 -27.00
CA ARG A 86 2.90 -5.56 -26.76
C ARG A 86 4.00 -4.83 -27.50
N VAL A 87 5.23 -4.89 -26.98
CA VAL A 87 6.40 -4.35 -27.66
C VAL A 87 7.42 -5.45 -27.90
N ASP A 88 8.38 -5.19 -28.79
CA ASP A 88 9.55 -6.06 -28.94
C ASP A 88 10.22 -6.32 -27.58
N SER A 89 10.79 -7.51 -27.39
CA SER A 89 11.22 -8.01 -26.07
C SER A 89 12.29 -7.13 -25.40
N ALA A 90 13.01 -6.31 -26.16
CA ALA A 90 13.99 -5.37 -25.64
C ALA A 90 13.34 -4.15 -24.95
N ALA A 91 12.10 -3.81 -25.27
CA ALA A 91 11.38 -2.65 -24.74
C ALA A 91 10.30 -3.02 -23.70
N GLN A 92 10.06 -4.30 -23.44
CA GLN A 92 9.10 -4.71 -22.41
C GLN A 92 9.64 -4.41 -21.01
N PRO A 93 8.80 -3.88 -20.08
CA PRO A 93 9.16 -3.77 -18.68
C PRO A 93 9.61 -5.13 -18.15
N GLN A 94 10.86 -5.23 -17.74
CA GLN A 94 11.39 -6.49 -17.21
C GLN A 94 10.91 -6.68 -15.77
N PRO A 95 10.48 -7.91 -15.40
CA PRO A 95 10.13 -8.20 -14.02
C PRO A 95 11.34 -7.99 -13.12
N PHE A 96 11.12 -7.49 -11.92
CA PHE A 96 12.19 -7.36 -10.94
C PHE A 96 12.78 -8.72 -10.56
N THR A 97 14.04 -8.73 -10.13
CA THR A 97 14.78 -9.92 -9.70
C THR A 97 15.28 -9.72 -8.26
N PRO A 98 15.70 -10.78 -7.56
CA PRO A 98 16.36 -10.62 -6.25
C PRO A 98 17.56 -9.65 -6.31
N ASP A 99 18.35 -9.70 -7.39
CA ASP A 99 19.49 -8.83 -7.61
C ASP A 99 19.07 -7.37 -7.84
N SER A 100 17.96 -7.13 -8.54
CA SER A 100 17.44 -5.76 -8.72
C SER A 100 16.86 -5.17 -7.44
N VAL A 101 16.33 -6.01 -6.53
CA VAL A 101 15.93 -5.58 -5.19
C VAL A 101 17.16 -5.26 -4.31
N GLU A 102 18.25 -6.02 -4.42
CA GLU A 102 19.52 -5.67 -3.75
C GLU A 102 20.11 -4.37 -4.31
N ALA A 103 20.09 -4.19 -5.64
CA ALA A 103 20.47 -2.93 -6.27
C ALA A 103 19.62 -1.76 -5.77
N LEU A 104 18.30 -1.95 -5.63
CA LEU A 104 17.40 -0.95 -5.07
C LEU A 104 17.76 -0.58 -3.62
N ARG A 105 18.08 -1.56 -2.76
CA ARG A 105 18.56 -1.30 -1.40
C ARG A 105 19.85 -0.50 -1.41
N GLY A 106 20.78 -0.83 -2.30
CA GLY A 106 22.03 -0.08 -2.49
C GLY A 106 21.79 1.36 -2.94
N ALA A 107 20.88 1.58 -3.89
CA ALA A 107 20.50 2.91 -4.36
C ALA A 107 19.87 3.74 -3.23
N LEU A 108 18.91 3.17 -2.49
CA LEU A 108 18.28 3.85 -1.34
C LEU A 108 19.31 4.19 -0.25
N ARG A 109 20.15 3.24 0.14
CA ARG A 109 21.24 3.48 1.11
C ARG A 109 22.15 4.61 0.66
N HIS A 110 22.49 4.66 -0.63
CA HIS A 110 23.31 5.74 -1.17
C HIS A 110 22.59 7.09 -1.08
N LEU A 111 21.32 7.17 -1.52
CA LEU A 111 20.53 8.40 -1.46
C LEU A 111 20.38 8.94 -0.03
N LEU A 112 20.25 8.05 0.95
CA LEU A 112 20.12 8.40 2.37
C LEU A 112 21.47 8.72 3.05
N SER A 113 22.59 8.44 2.39
CA SER A 113 23.93 8.76 2.88
C SER A 113 24.38 10.17 2.49
N HIS A 114 25.45 10.66 3.13
CA HIS A 114 26.13 11.90 2.76
C HIS A 114 27.11 11.76 1.57
N ASP A 115 27.16 10.60 0.89
CA ASP A 115 28.07 10.38 -0.24
C ASP A 115 27.65 11.19 -1.47
N THR A 116 28.51 12.11 -1.92
CA THR A 116 28.24 13.00 -3.06
C THR A 116 28.50 12.35 -4.43
N LYS A 117 29.08 11.14 -4.48
CA LYS A 117 29.29 10.44 -5.76
C LYS A 117 27.96 10.04 -6.37
N ARG A 118 27.94 9.74 -7.67
CA ARG A 118 26.75 9.13 -8.29
C ARG A 118 26.78 7.63 -8.09
N TRP A 119 25.70 7.07 -7.55
CA TRP A 119 25.51 5.63 -7.47
C TRP A 119 25.40 5.02 -8.86
N GLN A 120 26.05 3.88 -9.07
CA GLN A 120 26.04 3.19 -10.36
C GLN A 120 25.27 1.88 -10.24
N LEU A 121 24.49 1.58 -11.27
CA LEU A 121 23.76 0.32 -11.37
C LEU A 121 24.74 -0.88 -11.39
N PRO A 122 24.56 -1.89 -10.53
CA PRO A 122 25.41 -3.08 -10.52
C PRO A 122 25.36 -3.84 -11.86
N ARG A 123 26.48 -4.48 -12.21
CA ARG A 123 26.54 -5.36 -13.40
C ARG A 123 25.51 -6.49 -13.27
N GLY A 124 24.79 -6.77 -14.35
CA GLY A 124 23.77 -7.83 -14.40
C GLY A 124 22.36 -7.41 -14.01
N VAL A 125 22.17 -6.18 -13.52
CA VAL A 125 20.84 -5.58 -13.29
C VAL A 125 20.59 -4.53 -14.37
N THR A 126 19.42 -4.58 -15.02
CA THR A 126 19.00 -3.55 -15.98
C THR A 126 18.26 -2.41 -15.27
N GLY A 127 18.27 -1.21 -15.85
CA GLY A 127 17.53 -0.09 -15.25
C GLY A 127 16.03 -0.36 -15.21
N SER A 128 15.47 -1.02 -16.24
CA SER A 128 14.08 -1.48 -16.20
C SER A 128 13.78 -2.39 -15.02
N GLN A 129 14.66 -3.34 -14.65
CA GLN A 129 14.47 -4.21 -13.49
C GLN A 129 14.55 -3.45 -12.16
N LEU A 130 15.36 -2.38 -12.09
CA LEU A 130 15.44 -1.49 -10.94
C LEU A 130 14.14 -0.70 -10.77
N VAL A 131 13.61 -0.12 -11.86
CA VAL A 131 12.33 0.62 -11.82
C VAL A 131 11.19 -0.30 -11.41
N SER A 132 11.10 -1.52 -11.98
CA SER A 132 10.10 -2.51 -11.58
C SER A 132 10.22 -2.91 -10.10
N ALA A 133 11.44 -2.97 -9.55
CA ALA A 133 11.65 -3.18 -8.12
C ALA A 133 11.16 -1.98 -7.30
N ALA A 134 11.44 -0.76 -7.75
CA ALA A 134 11.02 0.48 -7.08
C ALA A 134 9.50 0.62 -7.04
N GLU A 135 8.79 0.31 -8.13
CA GLU A 135 7.32 0.27 -8.20
C GLU A 135 6.77 -0.78 -7.22
N ARG A 136 7.31 -2.01 -7.27
CA ARG A 136 6.93 -3.10 -6.36
C ARG A 136 7.13 -2.74 -4.88
N HIS A 137 8.18 -2.00 -4.56
CA HIS A 137 8.48 -1.60 -3.19
C HIS A 137 7.91 -0.24 -2.81
N ARG A 138 7.22 0.44 -3.74
CA ARG A 138 6.58 1.76 -3.57
C ARG A 138 7.56 2.84 -3.12
N VAL A 139 8.73 2.89 -3.75
CA VAL A 139 9.81 3.86 -3.46
C VAL A 139 10.23 4.66 -4.70
N VAL A 140 9.38 4.68 -5.73
CA VAL A 140 9.63 5.45 -6.96
C VAL A 140 9.88 6.93 -6.66
N PRO A 141 9.05 7.64 -5.87
CA PRO A 141 9.29 9.06 -5.59
C PRO A 141 10.65 9.33 -4.93
N THR A 142 11.11 8.43 -4.06
CA THR A 142 12.44 8.53 -3.43
C THR A 142 13.56 8.44 -4.46
N LEU A 143 13.44 7.55 -5.46
CA LEU A 143 14.42 7.46 -6.56
C LEU A 143 14.35 8.70 -7.45
N THR A 144 13.15 9.17 -7.77
CA THR A 144 12.91 10.36 -8.60
C THR A 144 13.54 11.61 -7.98
N ASN A 145 13.33 11.83 -6.67
CA ASN A 145 13.89 12.96 -5.93
C ASN A 145 15.42 12.93 -5.85
N GLY A 146 16.03 11.75 -6.00
CA GLY A 146 17.48 11.55 -5.97
C GLY A 146 18.14 11.35 -7.33
N LEU A 147 17.45 11.64 -8.45
CA LEU A 147 17.94 11.30 -9.79
C LEU A 147 19.28 11.95 -10.15
N ASP A 148 19.62 13.10 -9.60
CA ASP A 148 20.91 13.77 -9.79
C ASP A 148 22.09 12.95 -9.23
N ARG A 149 21.81 12.11 -8.21
CA ARG A 149 22.76 11.23 -7.53
C ARG A 149 22.76 9.79 -8.05
N LEU A 150 21.90 9.44 -9.00
CA LEU A 150 21.84 8.09 -9.59
C LEU A 150 22.32 8.09 -11.04
N LEU A 151 23.32 7.28 -11.40
CA LEU A 151 23.75 7.12 -12.80
C LEU A 151 22.85 6.11 -13.53
N LEU A 152 21.67 6.56 -13.94
CA LEU A 152 20.71 5.79 -14.75
C LEU A 152 20.63 6.33 -16.19
N PRO A 153 20.36 5.46 -17.19
CA PRO A 153 20.10 5.92 -18.56
C PRO A 153 18.86 6.82 -18.65
N ALA A 154 18.80 7.64 -19.71
CA ALA A 154 17.79 8.69 -19.85
C ALA A 154 16.35 8.16 -19.83
N HIS A 155 16.11 7.00 -20.46
CA HIS A 155 14.78 6.43 -20.57
C HIS A 155 14.22 5.97 -19.21
N GLU A 156 15.04 5.39 -18.31
CA GLU A 156 14.57 5.05 -16.96
C GLU A 156 14.35 6.28 -16.08
N ARG A 157 15.13 7.35 -16.30
CA ARG A 157 14.92 8.64 -15.61
C ARG A 157 13.57 9.26 -15.99
N ALA A 158 13.26 9.28 -17.28
CA ALA A 158 11.96 9.75 -17.79
C ALA A 158 10.82 8.92 -17.18
N ARG A 159 10.92 7.58 -17.24
CA ARG A 159 9.93 6.67 -16.68
C ARG A 159 9.67 6.90 -15.18
N LEU A 160 10.72 7.06 -14.37
CA LEU A 160 10.57 7.38 -12.94
C LEU A 160 9.87 8.74 -12.75
N GLY A 161 10.23 9.74 -13.55
CA GLY A 161 9.61 11.06 -13.57
C GLY A 161 8.12 11.00 -13.87
N ALA A 162 7.70 10.28 -14.91
CA ALA A 162 6.30 10.16 -15.29
C ALA A 162 5.45 9.40 -14.29
N ILE A 163 5.96 8.29 -13.74
CA ILE A 163 5.27 7.58 -12.64
C ILE A 163 5.05 8.54 -11.46
N THR A 164 6.06 9.32 -11.11
CA THR A 164 5.97 10.27 -9.99
C THR A 164 5.00 11.42 -10.29
N ALA A 165 4.99 11.95 -11.52
CA ALA A 165 4.06 12.99 -11.95
C ALA A 165 2.60 12.49 -11.89
N GLN A 166 2.35 11.27 -12.34
CA GLN A 166 1.02 10.63 -12.26
C GLN A 166 0.58 10.41 -10.80
N GLU A 167 1.49 9.97 -9.94
CA GLU A 167 1.22 9.83 -8.51
C GLU A 167 0.95 11.18 -7.84
N ALA A 168 1.68 12.25 -8.21
CA ALA A 168 1.53 13.58 -7.63
C ALA A 168 0.13 14.17 -7.87
N ALA A 169 -0.43 14.00 -9.08
CA ALA A 169 -1.80 14.41 -9.37
C ALA A 169 -2.82 13.68 -8.48
N THR A 170 -2.63 12.38 -8.29
CA THR A 170 -3.48 11.56 -7.40
C THR A 170 -3.34 12.02 -5.94
N VAL A 171 -2.11 12.25 -5.48
CA VAL A 171 -1.82 12.76 -4.13
C VAL A 171 -2.48 14.12 -3.89
N ALA A 172 -2.48 15.01 -4.87
CA ALA A 172 -3.14 16.31 -4.74
C ALA A 172 -4.65 16.16 -4.52
N VAL A 173 -5.34 15.33 -5.32
CA VAL A 173 -6.77 15.01 -5.14
C VAL A 173 -7.02 14.41 -3.76
N MET A 174 -6.23 13.41 -3.38
CA MET A 174 -6.32 12.78 -2.07
C MET A 174 -6.12 13.78 -0.93
N GLY A 175 -5.19 14.72 -1.07
CA GLY A 175 -4.96 15.75 -0.04
C GLY A 175 -6.19 16.62 0.17
N ALA A 176 -6.88 17.02 -0.91
CA ALA A 176 -8.09 17.83 -0.83
C ALA A 176 -9.23 17.03 -0.18
N GLU A 177 -9.36 15.74 -0.51
CA GLU A 177 -10.31 14.84 0.14
C GLU A 177 -10.00 14.67 1.63
N LEU A 178 -8.74 14.45 2.01
CA LEU A 178 -8.37 14.32 3.42
C LEU A 178 -8.71 15.58 4.21
N ALA A 179 -8.49 16.76 3.63
CA ALA A 179 -8.87 18.03 4.23
C ALA A 179 -10.41 18.15 4.39
N GLU A 180 -11.19 17.80 3.36
CA GLU A 180 -12.67 17.75 3.41
C GLU A 180 -13.15 16.83 4.55
N LEU A 181 -12.59 15.63 4.62
CA LEU A 181 -12.95 14.59 5.59
C LEU A 181 -12.69 15.03 7.03
N VAL A 182 -11.48 15.52 7.30
CA VAL A 182 -11.09 15.98 8.63
C VAL A 182 -11.92 17.19 9.03
N ASP A 183 -12.23 18.09 8.11
CA ASP A 183 -13.08 19.25 8.36
C ASP A 183 -14.52 18.91 8.71
N ALA A 184 -15.12 17.97 7.99
CA ALA A 184 -16.47 17.51 8.32
C ALA A 184 -16.52 16.85 9.71
N LEU A 185 -15.53 16.03 10.05
CA LEU A 185 -15.45 15.36 11.36
C LEU A 185 -15.22 16.38 12.49
N GLU A 186 -14.25 17.29 12.35
CA GLU A 186 -13.97 18.33 13.34
C GLU A 186 -15.17 19.28 13.54
N ARG A 187 -15.85 19.70 12.47
CA ARG A 187 -17.07 20.54 12.55
C ARG A 187 -18.22 19.83 13.26
N ALA A 188 -18.28 18.51 13.15
CA ALA A 188 -19.21 17.70 13.91
C ALA A 188 -18.71 17.40 15.33
N GLY A 189 -17.57 17.91 15.77
CA GLY A 189 -17.02 17.62 17.10
C GLY A 189 -16.60 16.17 17.29
N VAL A 190 -16.18 15.50 16.22
CA VAL A 190 -15.54 14.17 16.25
C VAL A 190 -14.02 14.36 16.19
N ARG A 191 -13.32 13.83 17.18
CA ARG A 191 -11.85 13.83 17.20
C ARG A 191 -11.33 12.79 16.21
N VAL A 192 -10.39 13.20 15.35
CA VAL A 192 -9.84 12.34 14.30
C VAL A 192 -8.34 12.57 14.10
N LEU A 193 -7.57 11.49 14.00
CA LEU A 193 -6.15 11.50 13.66
C LEU A 193 -5.95 10.84 12.29
N ALA A 194 -5.31 11.52 11.35
CA ALA A 194 -4.79 10.89 10.13
C ALA A 194 -3.37 10.39 10.42
N PHE A 195 -3.13 9.08 10.38
CA PHE A 195 -1.90 8.51 10.96
C PHE A 195 -1.04 7.65 10.03
N LYS A 196 -1.46 7.49 8.78
CA LYS A 196 -0.64 6.91 7.70
C LYS A 196 -0.75 7.79 6.45
N GLY A 197 -0.66 7.18 5.26
CA GLY A 197 -0.93 7.84 3.99
C GLY A 197 -0.17 9.16 3.85
N LEU A 198 -0.93 10.22 3.57
CA LEU A 198 -0.44 11.58 3.34
C LEU A 198 0.09 12.26 4.61
N ALA A 199 -0.52 12.01 5.77
CA ALA A 199 -0.05 12.60 7.03
C ALA A 199 1.34 12.09 7.40
N LEU A 200 1.56 10.77 7.23
CA LEU A 200 2.88 10.16 7.40
C LEU A 200 3.86 10.60 6.30
N ALA A 201 3.40 10.88 5.07
CA ALA A 201 4.24 11.42 4.01
C ALA A 201 4.88 12.75 4.44
N VAL A 202 4.06 13.70 4.92
CA VAL A 202 4.58 14.98 5.42
C VAL A 202 5.46 14.79 6.66
N GLN A 203 5.04 13.94 7.61
CA GLN A 203 5.78 13.76 8.86
C GLN A 203 7.15 13.09 8.68
N ALA A 204 7.26 12.09 7.80
CA ALA A 204 8.51 11.33 7.61
C ALA A 204 9.34 11.83 6.41
N HIS A 205 8.71 12.34 5.35
CA HIS A 205 9.39 12.74 4.11
C HIS A 205 9.41 14.26 3.91
N GLY A 206 8.70 15.03 4.75
CA GLY A 206 8.64 16.49 4.67
C GLY A 206 7.70 17.04 3.60
N ASP A 207 7.22 16.19 2.69
CA ASP A 207 6.36 16.57 1.56
C ASP A 207 5.29 15.51 1.29
N VAL A 208 4.11 15.96 0.87
CA VAL A 208 2.93 15.10 0.68
C VAL A 208 3.08 14.11 -0.49
N ALA A 209 3.84 14.47 -1.53
CA ALA A 209 4.07 13.66 -2.73
C ALA A 209 5.34 12.80 -2.62
N ALA A 210 6.26 13.10 -1.70
CA ALA A 210 7.55 12.41 -1.55
C ALA A 210 7.44 10.92 -1.15
N ARG A 211 6.28 10.46 -0.67
CA ARG A 211 6.03 9.06 -0.26
C ARG A 211 5.22 8.24 -1.29
N GLY A 212 4.64 8.90 -2.29
CA GLY A 212 3.72 8.30 -3.25
C GLY A 212 2.32 8.05 -2.68
N THR A 213 1.47 7.37 -3.46
CA THR A 213 0.06 7.15 -3.13
C THR A 213 -0.17 6.14 -2.00
N GLY A 214 -1.31 6.27 -1.32
CA GLY A 214 -1.75 5.39 -0.23
C GLY A 214 -3.26 5.46 -0.05
N ASP A 215 -3.78 4.92 1.05
CA ASP A 215 -5.19 5.06 1.43
C ASP A 215 -5.35 6.13 2.52
N HIS A 216 -6.58 6.59 2.77
CA HIS A 216 -6.88 7.49 3.89
C HIS A 216 -7.07 6.69 5.18
N ASP A 217 -6.07 6.71 6.07
CA ASP A 217 -6.16 6.06 7.37
C ASP A 217 -6.56 7.07 8.46
N LEU A 218 -7.83 7.01 8.87
CA LEU A 218 -8.39 7.88 9.90
C LEU A 218 -8.62 7.09 11.19
N LEU A 219 -8.13 7.59 12.32
CA LEU A 219 -8.34 7.02 13.64
C LEU A 219 -9.28 7.91 14.45
N VAL A 220 -10.35 7.33 14.99
CA VAL A 220 -11.30 7.99 15.89
C VAL A 220 -11.39 7.22 17.21
N SER A 221 -11.95 7.84 18.25
CA SER A 221 -12.23 7.08 19.47
C SER A 221 -13.30 6.02 19.22
N PRO A 222 -13.27 4.87 19.93
CA PRO A 222 -14.31 3.85 19.81
C PRO A 222 -15.72 4.36 20.14
N SER A 223 -15.85 5.37 21.00
CA SER A 223 -17.14 5.98 21.36
C SER A 223 -17.67 6.94 20.31
N GLU A 224 -16.80 7.49 19.46
CA GLU A 224 -17.16 8.40 18.36
C GLU A 224 -17.33 7.67 17.01
N LEU A 225 -17.05 6.36 16.95
CA LEU A 225 -17.03 5.56 15.73
C LEU A 225 -18.33 5.62 14.91
N GLU A 226 -19.48 5.43 15.55
CA GLU A 226 -20.78 5.44 14.85
C GLU A 226 -21.07 6.81 14.25
N ARG A 227 -20.78 7.87 15.01
CA ARG A 227 -20.93 9.25 14.55
C ARG A 227 -20.00 9.56 13.39
N ALA A 228 -18.75 9.15 13.47
CA ALA A 228 -17.78 9.29 12.39
C ALA A 228 -18.27 8.58 11.12
N TYR A 229 -18.73 7.34 11.25
CA TYR A 229 -19.28 6.56 10.15
C TYR A 229 -20.46 7.25 9.47
N ASP A 230 -21.41 7.78 10.23
CA ASP A 230 -22.59 8.48 9.69
C ASP A 230 -22.22 9.75 8.93
N ILE A 231 -21.24 10.52 9.44
CA ILE A 231 -20.70 11.70 8.75
C ILE A 231 -20.06 11.28 7.42
N LEU A 232 -19.19 10.27 7.42
CA LEU A 232 -18.56 9.79 6.20
C LEU A 232 -19.59 9.29 5.17
N GLN A 233 -20.63 8.58 5.61
CA GLN A 233 -21.73 8.18 4.73
C GLN A 233 -22.47 9.36 4.13
N SER A 234 -22.72 10.42 4.93
CA SER A 234 -23.38 11.63 4.43
C SER A 234 -22.58 12.35 3.33
N LEU A 235 -21.24 12.19 3.33
CA LEU A 235 -20.32 12.67 2.30
C LEU A 235 -20.19 11.72 1.08
N GLY A 236 -20.99 10.65 1.05
CA GLY A 236 -21.05 9.69 -0.05
C GLY A 236 -20.08 8.51 0.05
N TRP A 237 -19.37 8.34 1.17
CA TRP A 237 -18.50 7.19 1.41
C TRP A 237 -19.31 5.96 1.83
N LYS A 238 -19.12 4.84 1.13
CA LYS A 238 -19.91 3.63 1.36
C LYS A 238 -19.05 2.52 1.95
N ALA A 239 -19.52 1.89 3.01
CA ALA A 239 -18.86 0.72 3.59
C ALA A 239 -18.62 -0.38 2.54
N THR A 240 -17.42 -0.93 2.52
CA THR A 240 -17.03 -2.05 1.66
C THR A 240 -16.69 -3.30 2.49
N GLY A 241 -16.36 -4.42 1.84
CA GLY A 241 -15.87 -5.62 2.54
C GLY A 241 -16.94 -6.47 3.24
N GLY A 242 -18.21 -6.07 3.22
CA GLY A 242 -19.32 -6.85 3.78
C GLY A 242 -19.23 -6.99 5.29
N PHE A 243 -18.81 -5.94 6.01
CA PHE A 243 -18.79 -5.90 7.47
C PHE A 243 -20.14 -5.44 8.06
N PRO A 244 -20.45 -5.80 9.33
CA PRO A 244 -21.60 -5.25 10.04
C PRO A 244 -21.56 -3.72 10.06
N ARG A 245 -22.73 -3.09 9.97
CA ARG A 245 -22.91 -1.63 10.02
C ARG A 245 -23.35 -1.20 11.43
N PRO A 246 -23.11 0.07 11.82
CA PRO A 246 -23.64 0.65 13.05
C PRO A 246 -25.11 0.32 13.26
N SER A 247 -25.38 -0.30 14.40
CA SER A 247 -26.70 -0.76 14.83
C SER A 247 -26.62 -1.30 16.25
N ASP A 248 -27.76 -1.45 16.93
CA ASP A 248 -27.81 -2.12 18.24
C ASP A 248 -27.61 -3.66 18.17
N SER A 249 -27.18 -4.19 17.03
CA SER A 249 -27.01 -5.63 16.83
C SER A 249 -25.81 -6.18 17.61
N TRP A 250 -25.88 -7.46 17.97
CA TRP A 250 -24.73 -8.18 18.51
C TRP A 250 -23.57 -8.18 17.52
N ALA A 251 -23.84 -8.25 16.21
CA ALA A 251 -22.82 -8.28 15.17
C ALA A 251 -21.96 -7.01 15.15
N TRP A 252 -22.60 -5.84 15.23
CA TRP A 252 -21.89 -4.57 15.33
C TRP A 252 -21.06 -4.49 16.61
N SER A 253 -21.67 -4.78 17.77
CA SER A 253 -20.96 -4.80 19.06
C SER A 253 -19.78 -5.78 19.08
N TYR A 254 -19.95 -6.95 18.45
CA TYR A 254 -18.89 -7.95 18.29
C TYR A 254 -17.78 -7.44 17.38
N PHE A 255 -18.12 -6.83 16.25
CA PHE A 255 -17.16 -6.26 15.29
C PHE A 255 -16.29 -5.18 15.92
N VAL A 256 -16.88 -4.18 16.57
CA VAL A 256 -16.13 -3.10 17.25
C VAL A 256 -15.24 -3.67 18.36
N ARG A 257 -15.75 -4.65 19.12
CA ARG A 257 -14.97 -5.30 20.19
C ARG A 257 -13.85 -6.18 19.65
N THR A 258 -13.96 -6.80 18.48
CA THR A 258 -12.98 -7.80 18.03
C THR A 258 -12.05 -7.33 16.91
N TYR A 259 -12.45 -6.31 16.17
CA TYR A 259 -11.71 -5.79 15.04
C TYR A 259 -11.13 -4.41 15.37
N TYR A 260 -10.65 -3.68 14.37
CA TYR A 260 -9.96 -2.40 14.58
C TYR A 260 -10.19 -1.34 13.48
N GLU A 261 -10.65 -1.74 12.29
CA GLU A 261 -10.86 -0.84 11.15
C GLU A 261 -12.10 -1.21 10.33
N LEU A 262 -12.66 -0.25 9.59
CA LEU A 262 -13.73 -0.45 8.62
C LEU A 262 -13.39 0.34 7.36
N SER A 263 -13.38 -0.32 6.20
CA SER A 263 -13.11 0.34 4.93
C SER A 263 -14.39 0.95 4.33
N LEU A 264 -14.26 2.17 3.80
CA LEU A 264 -15.27 2.86 3.00
C LEU A 264 -14.68 3.27 1.66
N ALA A 265 -15.50 3.34 0.60
CA ALA A 265 -15.06 3.74 -0.72
C ALA A 265 -15.95 4.83 -1.34
N ARG A 266 -15.33 5.70 -2.13
CA ARG A 266 -15.97 6.74 -2.94
C ARG A 266 -15.17 6.93 -4.22
N ARG A 267 -15.79 6.71 -5.39
CA ARG A 267 -15.18 6.95 -6.71
C ARG A 267 -13.79 6.32 -6.91
N GLY A 268 -13.59 5.10 -6.42
CA GLY A 268 -12.31 4.38 -6.53
C GLY A 268 -11.30 4.68 -5.42
N HIS A 269 -11.54 5.67 -4.58
CA HIS A 269 -10.70 6.01 -3.43
C HIS A 269 -11.21 5.28 -2.18
N MET A 270 -10.32 4.98 -1.23
CA MET A 270 -10.63 4.25 -0.01
C MET A 270 -10.26 5.03 1.25
N ILE A 271 -11.10 4.90 2.28
CA ILE A 271 -10.83 5.27 3.66
C ILE A 271 -10.81 4.00 4.48
N ASP A 272 -9.77 3.80 5.28
CA ASP A 272 -9.81 2.89 6.41
C ASP A 272 -10.11 3.70 7.67
N LEU A 273 -11.32 3.51 8.22
CA LEU A 273 -11.74 4.13 9.47
C LEU A 273 -11.40 3.21 10.64
N HIS A 274 -10.38 3.60 11.39
CA HIS A 274 -9.85 2.89 12.56
C HIS A 274 -10.46 3.40 13.86
N TRP A 275 -10.63 2.51 14.82
CA TRP A 275 -10.86 2.85 16.23
C TRP A 275 -9.80 2.25 17.18
N HIS A 276 -8.87 1.47 16.61
CA HIS A 276 -7.62 1.08 17.25
C HIS A 276 -6.50 1.13 16.21
N VAL A 277 -5.29 1.50 16.64
CA VAL A 277 -4.10 1.63 15.76
C VAL A 277 -3.74 0.34 15.02
N GLY A 278 -4.08 -0.82 15.60
CA GLY A 278 -3.85 -2.10 14.96
C GLY A 278 -4.50 -3.27 15.69
N PRO A 279 -4.31 -4.50 15.18
CA PRO A 279 -4.97 -5.70 15.69
C PRO A 279 -4.45 -6.15 17.07
N VAL A 280 -3.27 -5.70 17.49
CA VAL A 280 -2.69 -5.97 18.82
C VAL A 280 -2.86 -4.73 19.66
N ARG A 281 -3.94 -4.67 20.45
CA ARG A 281 -4.33 -3.43 21.13
C ARG A 281 -3.33 -3.03 22.20
N ALA A 282 -2.76 -4.02 22.91
CA ALA A 282 -1.74 -3.77 23.93
C ALA A 282 -0.41 -3.23 23.36
N ALA A 283 -0.23 -3.21 22.04
CA ALA A 283 0.99 -2.69 21.41
C ALA A 283 0.99 -1.15 21.30
N PHE A 284 -0.15 -0.50 21.52
CA PHE A 284 -0.33 0.93 21.30
C PHE A 284 -1.05 1.62 22.47
N PRO A 285 -0.79 2.92 22.68
CA PRO A 285 -1.59 3.74 23.58
C PRO A 285 -3.07 3.79 23.17
N SER A 286 -3.93 4.19 24.10
CA SER A 286 -5.33 4.49 23.84
C SER A 286 -5.49 5.68 22.91
N PHE A 287 -6.68 5.82 22.31
CA PHE A 287 -6.98 6.98 21.48
C PHE A 287 -6.77 8.30 22.23
N ASP A 288 -7.22 8.38 23.49
CA ASP A 288 -7.15 9.62 24.27
C ASP A 288 -5.68 10.00 24.56
N GLU A 289 -4.83 9.03 24.91
CA GLU A 289 -3.38 9.28 25.09
C GLU A 289 -2.70 9.73 23.78
N LEU A 290 -3.09 9.17 22.64
CA LEU A 290 -2.59 9.61 21.33
C LEU A 290 -3.10 11.02 20.98
N TRP A 291 -4.36 11.31 21.31
CA TRP A 291 -4.98 12.60 21.07
C TRP A 291 -4.37 13.71 21.93
N GLU A 292 -4.05 13.45 23.20
CA GLU A 292 -3.47 14.46 24.09
C GLU A 292 -2.13 15.01 23.59
N ARG A 293 -1.36 14.19 22.88
CA ARG A 293 -0.01 14.53 22.37
C ARG A 293 0.10 14.49 20.85
N HIS A 294 -1.03 14.54 20.17
CA HIS A 294 -1.07 14.58 18.71
C HIS A 294 -0.27 15.79 18.19
N GLN A 295 0.19 15.69 16.95
CA GLN A 295 0.75 16.82 16.22
C GLN A 295 -0.16 17.18 15.05
N ARG A 296 0.17 18.27 14.37
CA ARG A 296 -0.52 18.65 13.14
C ARG A 296 0.50 18.77 12.01
N VAL A 297 0.10 18.33 10.83
CA VAL A 297 0.84 18.51 9.59
C VAL A 297 0.00 19.33 8.61
N ARG A 298 0.65 20.22 7.86
CA ARG A 298 -0.03 21.01 6.84
C ARG A 298 -0.21 20.18 5.58
N ILE A 299 -1.45 19.97 5.15
CA ILE A 299 -1.80 19.31 3.88
C ILE A 299 -2.78 20.23 3.16
N HIS A 300 -2.42 20.68 1.95
CA HIS A 300 -3.07 21.83 1.30
C HIS A 300 -3.15 23.01 2.27
N ASP A 301 -4.32 23.64 2.39
CA ASP A 301 -4.55 24.80 3.26
C ASP A 301 -5.04 24.41 4.66
N LYS A 302 -4.93 23.13 5.04
CA LYS A 302 -5.46 22.64 6.31
C LYS A 302 -4.39 21.99 7.20
N ASP A 303 -4.42 22.34 8.48
CA ASP A 303 -3.68 21.62 9.51
C ASP A 303 -4.42 20.34 9.86
N ILE A 304 -3.82 19.18 9.60
CA ILE A 304 -4.41 17.86 9.81
C ILE A 304 -3.84 17.24 11.09
N PRO A 305 -4.68 16.86 12.07
CA PRO A 305 -4.21 16.14 13.26
C PRO A 305 -3.60 14.78 12.87
N THR A 306 -2.44 14.46 13.44
CA THR A 306 -1.69 13.21 13.22
C THR A 306 -0.99 12.76 14.50
N LEU A 307 -0.38 11.58 14.48
CA LEU A 307 0.36 11.04 15.62
C LEU A 307 1.56 11.92 16.00
N SER A 308 2.00 11.83 17.25
CA SER A 308 3.34 12.29 17.60
C SER A 308 4.39 11.56 16.75
N PRO A 309 5.56 12.16 16.46
CA PRO A 309 6.58 11.50 15.64
C PRO A 309 7.05 10.16 16.24
N TYR A 310 7.10 10.07 17.58
CA TYR A 310 7.42 8.82 18.27
C TYR A 310 6.35 7.74 18.09
N ASP A 311 5.08 8.11 18.14
CA ASP A 311 3.98 7.17 17.87
C ASP A 311 3.90 6.76 16.41
N ALA A 312 4.21 7.67 15.49
CA ALA A 312 4.34 7.36 14.06
C ALA A 312 5.51 6.39 13.79
N LEU A 313 6.64 6.55 14.48
CA LEU A 313 7.76 5.61 14.41
C LEU A 313 7.34 4.23 14.93
N ALA A 314 6.76 4.17 16.12
CA ALA A 314 6.32 2.93 16.75
C ALA A 314 5.24 2.20 15.91
N HIS A 315 4.33 2.96 15.31
CA HIS A 315 3.33 2.45 14.38
C HIS A 315 3.94 1.92 13.08
N SER A 316 4.76 2.72 12.39
CA SER A 316 5.40 2.35 11.12
C SER A 316 6.29 1.11 11.30
N ALA A 317 6.98 1.03 12.44
CA ALA A 317 7.79 -0.13 12.82
C ALA A 317 6.94 -1.38 13.04
N SER A 318 5.85 -1.29 13.80
CA SER A 318 4.97 -2.46 14.03
C SER A 318 4.21 -2.88 12.76
N HIS A 319 3.78 -1.92 11.93
CA HIS A 319 3.14 -2.19 10.63
C HIS A 319 4.09 -2.93 9.68
N SER A 320 5.35 -2.48 9.59
CA SER A 320 6.38 -3.18 8.81
C SER A 320 6.60 -4.62 9.31
N ALA A 321 6.62 -4.83 10.62
CA ALA A 321 6.76 -6.17 11.20
C ALA A 321 5.54 -7.07 10.96
N LYS A 322 4.32 -6.51 10.98
CA LYS A 322 3.06 -7.20 10.63
C LYS A 322 3.13 -7.76 9.21
N ASP A 323 3.68 -6.98 8.29
CA ASP A 323 3.80 -7.35 6.87
C ASP A 323 5.12 -8.07 6.55
N HIS A 324 5.80 -8.60 7.57
CA HIS A 324 7.07 -9.34 7.44
C HIS A 324 8.15 -8.56 6.69
N TRP A 325 8.16 -7.23 6.82
CA TRP A 325 9.11 -6.31 6.20
C TRP A 325 9.22 -6.46 4.68
N ARG A 326 8.12 -6.90 4.04
CA ARG A 326 8.05 -7.19 2.60
C ARG A 326 8.23 -5.96 1.71
N TRP A 327 7.95 -4.77 2.23
CA TRP A 327 7.94 -3.51 1.48
C TRP A 327 9.05 -2.59 1.99
N LEU A 328 9.92 -2.10 1.10
CA LEU A 328 11.00 -1.18 1.50
C LEU A 328 10.44 0.17 1.92
N ARG A 329 9.30 0.64 1.35
CA ARG A 329 8.65 1.89 1.77
C ARG A 329 8.41 1.97 3.28
N GLY A 330 7.90 0.90 3.90
CA GLY A 330 7.64 0.90 5.35
C GLY A 330 8.92 0.98 6.19
N LEU A 331 10.00 0.33 5.75
CA LEU A 331 11.31 0.44 6.40
C LEU A 331 11.96 1.81 6.17
N LEU A 332 11.71 2.42 5.02
CA LEU A 332 12.16 3.78 4.71
C LEU A 332 11.45 4.80 5.61
N ASP A 333 10.13 4.68 5.80
CA ASP A 333 9.37 5.49 6.75
C ASP A 333 9.97 5.40 8.17
N VAL A 334 10.28 4.17 8.63
CA VAL A 334 10.95 3.94 9.92
C VAL A 334 12.31 4.61 9.99
N TRP A 335 13.11 4.50 8.92
CA TRP A 335 14.46 5.07 8.87
C TRP A 335 14.43 6.60 8.97
N LEU A 336 13.54 7.25 8.22
CA LEU A 336 13.41 8.70 8.21
C LEU A 336 12.91 9.22 9.56
N LEU A 337 11.90 8.56 10.15
CA LEU A 337 11.39 8.95 11.47
C LEU A 337 12.43 8.78 12.58
N MET A 338 13.24 7.71 12.54
CA MET A 338 14.28 7.49 13.57
C MET A 338 15.49 8.41 13.42
N GLN A 339 15.68 9.03 12.26
CA GLN A 339 16.73 10.03 12.04
C GLN A 339 16.39 11.36 12.73
N ASP A 340 15.11 11.69 12.89
CA ASP A 340 14.69 12.98 13.46
C ASP A 340 14.82 13.00 15.00
N ASP A 341 15.61 13.94 15.52
CA ASP A 341 15.76 14.18 16.96
C ASP A 341 14.43 14.52 17.66
N ALA A 342 13.48 15.14 16.95
CA ALA A 342 12.14 15.43 17.49
C ALA A 342 11.37 14.15 17.84
N THR A 343 11.59 13.06 17.08
CA THR A 343 11.02 11.74 17.37
C THR A 343 11.46 11.22 18.73
N TRP A 344 12.73 11.36 19.04
CA TRP A 344 13.26 10.85 20.32
C TRP A 344 12.94 11.77 21.50
N ARG A 345 12.81 13.08 21.27
CA ARG A 345 12.30 14.01 22.30
C ARG A 345 10.85 13.75 22.68
N ALA A 346 10.05 13.19 21.77
CA ALA A 346 8.67 12.79 22.02
C ALA A 346 8.54 11.38 22.63
N ALA A 347 9.66 10.68 22.91
CA ALA A 347 9.63 9.34 23.45
C ALA A 347 9.12 9.30 24.90
N ASP A 348 8.11 8.46 25.14
CA ASP A 348 7.41 8.35 26.43
C ASP A 348 7.41 6.92 27.01
N ARG A 349 7.81 5.93 26.20
CA ARG A 349 7.75 4.51 26.53
C ARG A 349 8.82 3.75 25.76
N PRO A 350 9.28 2.58 26.24
CA PRO A 350 10.22 1.76 25.49
C PRO A 350 9.57 1.18 24.23
N LEU A 351 10.36 1.04 23.16
CA LEU A 351 9.95 0.31 21.97
C LEU A 351 9.83 -1.18 22.27
N ARG A 352 8.86 -1.80 21.62
CA ARG A 352 8.59 -3.23 21.74
C ARG A 352 9.50 -4.05 20.83
N HIS A 353 9.58 -5.36 21.06
CA HIS A 353 10.50 -6.23 20.33
C HIS A 353 10.30 -6.22 18.80
N ASP A 354 9.06 -6.29 18.30
CA ASP A 354 8.76 -6.17 16.86
C ASP A 354 9.17 -4.81 16.29
N GLN A 355 9.00 -3.73 17.06
CA GLN A 355 9.39 -2.39 16.64
C GLN A 355 10.91 -2.27 16.57
N LEU A 356 11.63 -2.77 17.59
CA LEU A 356 13.09 -2.85 17.60
C LEU A 356 13.63 -3.66 16.42
N LEU A 357 13.00 -4.79 16.07
CA LEU A 357 13.40 -5.54 14.88
C LEU A 357 13.24 -4.73 13.58
N SER A 358 12.18 -3.93 13.46
CA SER A 358 11.99 -3.05 12.30
C SER A 358 13.03 -1.93 12.24
N LEU A 359 13.32 -1.28 13.37
CA LEU A 359 14.36 -0.26 13.46
C LEU A 359 15.72 -0.84 13.08
N GLY A 360 16.08 -1.99 13.66
CA GLY A 360 17.35 -2.65 13.38
C GLY A 360 17.47 -3.09 11.93
N LEU A 361 16.36 -3.57 11.32
CA LEU A 361 16.36 -3.92 9.91
C LEU A 361 16.49 -2.68 9.02
N ALA A 362 15.77 -1.59 9.32
CA ALA A 362 15.90 -0.33 8.60
C ALA A 362 17.35 0.21 8.67
N ALA A 363 17.94 0.22 9.86
CA ALA A 363 19.34 0.61 10.08
C ALA A 363 20.32 -0.29 9.30
N ARG A 364 20.13 -1.61 9.33
CA ARG A 364 20.99 -2.55 8.59
C ARG A 364 20.85 -2.41 7.07
N LEU A 365 19.65 -2.12 6.57
CA LEU A 365 19.41 -1.96 5.14
C LEU A 365 19.90 -0.61 4.62
N PHE A 366 19.70 0.49 5.35
CA PHE A 366 19.93 1.84 4.86
C PHE A 366 21.10 2.57 5.55
N GLY A 367 21.76 1.93 6.51
CA GLY A 367 22.78 2.52 7.37
C GLY A 367 22.19 3.09 8.66
N VAL A 368 22.99 3.15 9.73
CA VAL A 368 22.59 3.82 10.97
C VAL A 368 22.68 5.34 10.76
N PRO A 369 21.60 6.13 10.96
CA PRO A 369 21.69 7.57 10.84
C PRO A 369 22.61 8.17 11.90
N VAL A 370 23.25 9.30 11.59
CA VAL A 370 24.14 10.00 12.53
C VAL A 370 23.31 10.63 13.65
N GLY A 371 23.79 10.59 14.89
CA GLY A 371 23.18 11.27 16.04
C GLY A 371 22.03 10.52 16.72
N VAL A 372 21.64 9.35 16.21
CA VAL A 372 20.55 8.56 16.80
C VAL A 372 20.92 7.97 18.17
N PRO A 373 19.94 7.77 19.07
CA PRO A 373 20.18 7.21 20.40
C PRO A 373 20.68 5.76 20.38
N SER A 374 21.22 5.31 21.51
CA SER A 374 21.80 3.96 21.66
C SER A 374 20.81 2.83 21.33
N VAL A 375 19.51 3.05 21.55
CA VAL A 375 18.45 2.08 21.24
C VAL A 375 18.42 1.67 19.76
N VAL A 376 18.81 2.55 18.84
CA VAL A 376 18.91 2.22 17.41
C VAL A 376 20.08 1.28 17.15
N HIS A 377 21.21 1.51 17.81
CA HIS A 377 22.39 0.65 17.72
C HIS A 377 22.15 -0.73 18.38
N ASP A 378 21.41 -0.76 19.49
CA ASP A 378 20.97 -2.01 20.12
C ASP A 378 20.03 -2.78 19.20
N ALA A 379 19.08 -2.09 18.57
CA ALA A 379 18.17 -2.66 17.59
C ALA A 379 18.90 -3.24 16.38
N GLU A 380 19.89 -2.54 15.81
CA GLU A 380 20.70 -3.05 14.69
C GLU A 380 21.39 -4.37 15.04
N ARG A 381 22.00 -4.46 16.23
CA ARG A 381 22.66 -5.70 16.71
C ARG A 381 21.69 -6.86 16.93
N LEU A 382 20.43 -6.57 17.27
CA LEU A 382 19.40 -7.58 17.50
C LEU A 382 19.01 -8.34 16.22
N VAL A 383 19.12 -7.70 15.06
CA VAL A 383 18.59 -8.23 13.80
C VAL A 383 19.65 -9.09 13.10
N THR A 384 19.71 -10.37 13.44
CA THR A 384 20.49 -11.39 12.71
C THR A 384 19.60 -12.28 11.86
N THR A 385 18.71 -13.08 12.45
CA THR A 385 17.86 -14.05 11.73
C THR A 385 16.63 -13.42 11.03
N ALA A 386 16.11 -12.31 11.56
CA ALA A 386 14.94 -11.63 10.96
C ALA A 386 15.27 -10.99 9.60
N SER A 387 16.52 -10.60 9.38
CA SER A 387 17.00 -10.08 8.10
C SER A 387 16.84 -11.09 6.97
N ASP A 388 17.28 -12.33 7.16
CA ASP A 388 17.27 -13.33 6.08
C ASP A 388 15.86 -13.62 5.58
N ALA A 389 14.90 -13.75 6.50
CA ALA A 389 13.50 -13.94 6.15
C ALA A 389 12.93 -12.70 5.42
N ALA A 390 13.22 -11.48 5.90
CA ALA A 390 12.76 -10.25 5.26
C ALA A 390 13.31 -10.10 3.83
N LEU A 391 14.60 -10.40 3.62
CA LEU A 391 15.24 -10.34 2.30
C LEU A 391 14.55 -11.29 1.31
N VAL A 392 14.20 -12.50 1.74
CA VAL A 392 13.45 -13.46 0.91
C VAL A 392 12.07 -12.92 0.54
N TRP A 393 11.34 -12.31 1.48
CA TRP A 393 10.01 -11.74 1.20
C TRP A 393 10.06 -10.53 0.28
N GLN A 394 11.09 -9.69 0.41
CA GLN A 394 11.29 -8.53 -0.45
C GLN A 394 11.55 -8.95 -1.90
N ALA A 395 12.31 -10.03 -2.12
CA ALA A 395 12.62 -10.56 -3.44
C ALA A 395 11.47 -11.35 -4.11
N ARG A 396 10.30 -11.50 -3.45
CA ARG A 396 9.16 -12.26 -3.99
C ARG A 396 8.09 -11.35 -4.61
N PRO A 397 7.51 -11.72 -5.77
CA PRO A 397 6.29 -11.11 -6.30
C PRO A 397 5.20 -11.04 -5.24
N ALA A 398 4.37 -9.99 -5.27
CA ALA A 398 3.23 -9.84 -4.37
C ALA A 398 2.15 -10.87 -4.70
N GLN A 399 2.34 -12.15 -4.35
CA GLN A 399 1.30 -13.16 -4.49
C GLN A 399 0.22 -12.97 -3.43
N ILE A 400 -1.03 -12.96 -3.88
CA ILE A 400 -2.21 -13.10 -3.03
C ILE A 400 -2.23 -14.55 -2.56
N ASP A 401 -1.84 -14.77 -1.31
CA ASP A 401 -1.86 -16.10 -0.75
C ASP A 401 -3.28 -16.48 -0.32
N VAL A 402 -3.98 -17.14 -1.25
CA VAL A 402 -5.37 -17.60 -1.07
C VAL A 402 -5.51 -18.57 0.10
N THR A 403 -4.42 -19.21 0.55
CA THR A 403 -4.43 -20.13 1.71
C THR A 403 -4.70 -19.41 3.03
N SER A 404 -4.55 -18.08 3.09
CA SER A 404 -4.97 -17.25 4.22
C SER A 404 -6.48 -17.32 4.50
N ARG A 405 -7.29 -17.71 3.50
CA ARG A 405 -8.74 -17.94 3.64
C ARG A 405 -9.08 -19.29 4.24
N ILE A 406 -8.10 -20.19 4.39
CA ILE A 406 -8.31 -21.50 5.03
C ILE A 406 -8.44 -21.29 6.54
N PRO A 407 -9.54 -21.75 7.16
CA PRO A 407 -9.73 -21.65 8.61
C PRO A 407 -8.53 -22.25 9.37
N GLY A 408 -8.00 -21.51 10.36
CA GLY A 408 -6.85 -21.95 11.18
C GLY A 408 -5.48 -21.58 10.62
N VAL A 409 -5.31 -21.47 9.29
CA VAL A 409 -4.03 -21.03 8.68
C VAL A 409 -3.76 -19.56 9.01
N GLY A 410 -4.80 -18.71 8.99
CA GLY A 410 -4.71 -17.31 9.43
C GLY A 410 -4.27 -17.17 10.90
N LEU A 411 -4.77 -18.05 11.79
CA LEU A 411 -4.40 -18.06 13.21
C LEU A 411 -2.93 -18.47 13.41
N LEU A 412 -2.47 -19.51 12.72
CA LEU A 412 -1.08 -19.98 12.80
C LEU A 412 -0.10 -18.92 12.25
N ARG A 413 -0.46 -18.22 11.18
CA ARG A 413 0.33 -17.10 10.64
C ARG A 413 0.34 -15.90 11.58
N ALA A 414 -0.81 -15.57 12.16
CA ALA A 414 -0.91 -14.50 13.13
C ALA A 414 -0.09 -14.80 14.39
N ALA A 415 0.05 -16.05 14.82
CA ALA A 415 0.75 -16.42 16.06
C ALA A 415 2.19 -15.90 16.13
N GLY A 416 2.96 -16.00 15.03
CA GLY A 416 4.32 -15.48 14.98
C GLY A 416 4.37 -13.96 15.13
N SER A 417 3.46 -13.25 14.45
CA SER A 417 3.34 -11.80 14.52
C SER A 417 2.82 -11.33 15.88
N LEU A 418 1.84 -12.01 16.46
CA LEU A 418 1.29 -11.75 17.80
C LEU A 418 2.36 -11.92 18.88
N ARG A 419 3.19 -12.97 18.79
CA ARG A 419 4.27 -13.20 19.75
C ARG A 419 5.32 -12.10 19.68
N ARG A 420 5.78 -11.71 18.48
CA ARG A 420 6.74 -10.59 18.32
C ARG A 420 6.13 -9.27 18.78
N ALA A 421 4.86 -9.06 18.45
CA ALA A 421 4.05 -7.94 18.91
C ALA A 421 3.55 -8.08 20.35
N GLY A 422 4.12 -9.00 21.15
CA GLY A 422 3.90 -9.05 22.60
C GLY A 422 2.43 -9.03 22.99
N ALA A 423 1.61 -9.74 22.23
CA ALA A 423 0.17 -9.77 22.39
C ALA A 423 -0.22 -10.16 23.82
N SER A 424 -1.16 -9.41 24.39
CA SER A 424 -1.74 -9.74 25.69
C SER A 424 -2.61 -11.00 25.60
N GLU A 425 -2.96 -11.58 26.76
CA GLU A 425 -3.95 -12.67 26.80
C GLU A 425 -5.28 -12.25 26.14
N GLY A 426 -5.68 -11.00 26.33
CA GLY A 426 -6.87 -10.43 25.68
C GLY A 426 -6.77 -10.41 24.15
N ASP A 427 -5.60 -10.08 23.60
CA ASP A 427 -5.36 -10.08 22.15
C ASP A 427 -5.36 -11.50 21.58
N LEU A 428 -4.77 -12.47 22.29
CA LEU A 428 -4.79 -13.89 21.90
C LEU A 428 -6.23 -14.43 21.88
N ARG A 429 -7.01 -14.18 22.92
CA ARG A 429 -8.43 -14.56 22.99
C ARG A 429 -9.22 -13.95 21.83
N ARG A 430 -8.98 -12.67 21.50
CA ARG A 430 -9.62 -11.98 20.37
C ARG A 430 -9.31 -12.64 19.03
N GLN A 431 -8.04 -13.00 18.80
CA GLN A 431 -7.60 -13.63 17.55
C GLN A 431 -8.17 -15.04 17.35
N VAL A 432 -8.30 -15.79 18.44
CA VAL A 432 -9.03 -17.07 18.43
C VAL A 432 -10.50 -16.83 18.02
N TRP A 433 -11.17 -15.85 18.63
CA TRP A 433 -12.55 -15.51 18.28
C TRP A 433 -12.72 -15.05 16.83
N LEU A 434 -11.84 -14.20 16.31
CA LEU A 434 -11.86 -13.77 14.91
C LEU A 434 -11.71 -14.94 13.93
N SER A 435 -10.94 -15.97 14.32
CA SER A 435 -10.75 -17.17 13.50
C SER A 435 -12.03 -18.02 13.45
N VAL A 436 -12.73 -18.15 14.58
CA VAL A 436 -13.96 -18.93 14.71
C VAL A 436 -15.15 -18.19 14.09
N VAL A 437 -15.33 -16.92 14.44
CA VAL A 437 -16.44 -16.04 14.03
C VAL A 437 -15.87 -14.79 13.34
N PRO A 438 -15.50 -14.84 12.06
CA PRO A 438 -15.04 -13.66 11.34
C PRO A 438 -16.15 -12.61 11.27
N PRO A 439 -15.84 -11.31 11.40
CA PRO A 439 -16.85 -10.26 11.30
C PRO A 439 -17.71 -10.32 10.03
N THR A 440 -17.11 -10.66 8.89
CA THR A 440 -17.81 -10.80 7.61
C THR A 440 -18.89 -11.89 7.60
N SER A 441 -18.82 -12.86 8.51
CA SER A 441 -19.85 -13.91 8.67
C SER A 441 -21.04 -13.47 9.53
N THR A 442 -20.96 -12.28 10.13
CA THR A 442 -21.95 -11.76 11.07
C THR A 442 -22.86 -10.69 10.47
N THR A 443 -22.63 -10.29 9.23
CA THR A 443 -23.22 -9.09 8.60
C THR A 443 -24.75 -9.07 8.55
N ASP A 444 -25.38 -10.23 8.32
CA ASP A 444 -26.86 -10.33 8.29
C ASP A 444 -27.49 -10.53 9.68
N ILE A 445 -26.70 -10.55 10.74
CA ILE A 445 -27.21 -10.81 12.09
C ILE A 445 -27.75 -9.51 12.69
N THR A 446 -29.07 -9.38 12.71
CA THR A 446 -29.79 -8.20 13.24
C THR A 446 -30.16 -8.30 14.72
N THR A 447 -30.03 -9.48 15.34
CA THR A 447 -30.41 -9.68 16.75
C THR A 447 -29.41 -9.04 17.70
N ARG A 448 -29.89 -8.53 18.83
CA ARG A 448 -29.06 -8.05 19.95
C ARG A 448 -28.47 -9.18 20.79
N SER A 449 -29.02 -10.40 20.70
CA SER A 449 -28.68 -11.51 21.60
C SER A 449 -27.55 -12.38 21.08
N ALA A 450 -26.45 -12.46 21.84
CA ALA A 450 -25.34 -13.36 21.58
C ALA A 450 -25.77 -14.83 21.52
N CYS A 451 -26.71 -15.24 22.38
CA CYS A 451 -27.22 -16.62 22.45
C CYS A 451 -27.99 -17.03 21.18
N VAL A 452 -28.54 -16.07 20.44
CA VAL A 452 -29.20 -16.32 19.14
C VAL A 452 -28.22 -16.17 17.99
N ALA A 453 -27.33 -15.17 18.07
CA ALA A 453 -26.37 -14.85 17.02
C ALA A 453 -25.30 -15.93 16.84
N ILE A 454 -24.63 -16.34 17.94
CA ILE A 454 -23.47 -17.24 17.89
C ILE A 454 -23.83 -18.60 17.26
N PRO A 455 -24.90 -19.31 17.69
CA PRO A 455 -25.27 -20.58 17.07
C PRO A 455 -25.57 -20.47 15.58
N ARG A 456 -26.21 -19.37 15.14
CA ARG A 456 -26.51 -19.12 13.71
C ARG A 456 -25.23 -18.94 12.90
N VAL A 457 -24.28 -18.16 13.41
CA VAL A 457 -23.00 -17.93 12.73
C VAL A 457 -22.17 -19.21 12.68
N LEU A 458 -22.05 -19.94 13.79
CA LEU A 458 -21.34 -21.23 13.83
C LEU A 458 -21.96 -22.25 12.88
N GLY A 459 -23.30 -22.35 12.82
CA GLY A 459 -23.99 -23.22 11.89
C GLY A 459 -23.68 -22.91 10.41
N ARG A 460 -23.59 -21.62 10.05
CA ARG A 460 -23.18 -21.20 8.69
C ARG A 460 -21.71 -21.51 8.43
N ARG A 461 -20.82 -21.19 9.38
CA ARG A 461 -19.38 -21.49 9.30
C ARG A 461 -19.10 -22.97 9.07
N THR A 462 -19.77 -23.87 9.79
CA THR A 462 -19.59 -25.31 9.58
C THR A 462 -19.92 -25.72 8.14
N LYS A 463 -20.99 -25.17 7.55
CA LYS A 463 -21.34 -25.44 6.15
C LYS A 463 -20.26 -24.92 5.18
N GLU A 464 -19.80 -23.69 5.35
CA GLU A 464 -18.76 -23.09 4.51
C GLU A 464 -17.44 -23.88 4.57
N VAL A 465 -17.01 -24.24 5.78
CA VAL A 465 -15.79 -25.02 6.00
C VAL A 465 -15.92 -26.38 5.32
N LEU A 466 -17.05 -27.08 5.48
CA LEU A 466 -17.30 -28.34 4.78
C LEU A 466 -17.28 -28.18 3.25
N THR A 467 -17.81 -27.08 2.70
CA THR A 467 -17.76 -26.79 1.26
C THR A 467 -16.32 -26.55 0.79
N LEU A 468 -15.52 -25.79 1.53
CA LEU A 468 -14.11 -25.53 1.22
C LEU A 468 -13.28 -26.82 1.28
N TRP A 469 -13.48 -27.66 2.31
CA TRP A 469 -12.83 -28.95 2.41
C TRP A 469 -13.21 -29.88 1.25
N ARG A 470 -14.48 -29.92 0.86
CA ARG A 470 -14.92 -30.68 -0.33
C ARG A 470 -14.26 -30.17 -1.61
N ARG A 471 -14.16 -28.84 -1.81
CA ARG A 471 -13.47 -28.26 -2.96
C ARG A 471 -11.98 -28.59 -2.96
N ALA A 472 -11.29 -28.42 -1.84
CA ALA A 472 -9.87 -28.75 -1.71
C ALA A 472 -9.60 -30.26 -1.91
N ALA A 473 -10.49 -31.13 -1.42
CA ALA A 473 -10.40 -32.57 -1.67
C ALA A 473 -10.63 -32.92 -3.15
N LEU A 474 -11.61 -32.28 -3.80
CA LEU A 474 -11.87 -32.46 -5.24
C LEU A 474 -10.72 -31.93 -6.12
N GLU A 475 -10.09 -30.82 -5.75
CA GLU A 475 -8.89 -30.29 -6.42
C GLU A 475 -7.69 -31.21 -6.25
N ARG A 476 -7.49 -31.79 -5.06
CA ARG A 476 -6.45 -32.82 -4.82
C ARG A 476 -6.71 -34.11 -5.61
N LEU A 477 -7.97 -34.50 -5.78
CA LEU A 477 -8.34 -35.66 -6.60
C LEU A 477 -8.19 -35.39 -8.10
N ARG A 478 -8.42 -34.15 -8.56
CA ARG A 478 -8.23 -33.73 -9.95
C ARG A 478 -6.77 -33.56 -10.36
N ASN A 479 -5.91 -33.09 -9.45
CA ASN A 479 -4.53 -32.75 -9.77
C ASN A 479 -3.52 -33.89 -9.49
N GLY A 480 -3.99 -35.04 -8.98
CA GLY A 480 -3.12 -36.14 -8.54
C GLY A 480 -2.21 -35.74 -7.36
N PRO A 481 -1.55 -36.70 -6.70
CA PRO A 481 -0.54 -36.36 -5.70
C PRO A 481 0.65 -35.71 -6.41
N SER A 482 0.81 -34.40 -6.27
CA SER A 482 2.04 -33.71 -6.60
C SER A 482 3.15 -34.22 -5.67
N VAL A 483 4.10 -34.96 -6.27
CA VAL A 483 5.35 -35.44 -5.66
C VAL A 483 6.26 -34.28 -5.30
#